data_AF-A0AAE0B8P7-F1
#
_entry.id   AF-A0AAE0B8P7-F1
#
_cell.length_a   1.000
_cell.length_b   1.000
_cell.length_c   1.000
_cell.angle_alpha   90.00
_cell.angle_beta   90.00
_cell.angle_gamma   90.00
#
_symmetry.space_group_name_H-M   'P 1'
#
loop_
_entity.id
_entity.type
_entity.pdbx_description
1 polymer ?
#
loop_
_entity_poly.entity_id
_entity_poly.type
_entity_poly.pdbx_seq_one_letter_code
_entity_poly.pdbx_strand_id
1 'polypeptide(L)'
;MENNGRNDATIGEERHLVMRMSQLGRSTLARVQRRSRSRRSSRSESVFQDNLFPAYRWLLPGWIVEERRMNTGRIYKYFYDPAGNMYYSRAEVLNAWERLGMIVIP
;
A
#
# COMPACT_ATOMS: atom_id res chain seq x y z
N MET A 1 20.94 -15.21 26.28
CA MET A 1 19.57 -14.67 26.27
C MET A 1 19.64 -13.32 25.60
N GLU A 2 19.48 -13.23 24.28
CA GLU A 2 19.51 -11.93 23.58
C GLU A 2 18.83 -12.07 22.22
N ASN A 3 17.56 -11.68 22.17
CA ASN A 3 16.84 -11.38 20.93
C ASN A 3 15.52 -10.66 21.29
N ASN A 4 15.61 -9.48 21.90
CA ASN A 4 14.44 -8.62 22.14
C ASN A 4 14.52 -7.26 21.43
N GLY A 5 15.67 -6.91 20.81
CA GLY A 5 15.87 -5.58 20.21
C GLY A 5 15.34 -5.41 18.78
N ARG A 6 15.08 -6.49 18.03
CA ARG A 6 14.57 -6.38 16.65
C ARG A 6 13.07 -6.09 16.58
N ASN A 7 12.29 -6.54 17.57
CA ASN A 7 10.84 -6.47 17.52
C ASN A 7 10.32 -5.06 17.80
N ASP A 8 10.98 -4.31 18.70
CA ASP A 8 10.57 -2.93 19.05
C ASP A 8 10.84 -1.93 17.93
N ALA A 9 11.94 -2.08 17.19
CA ALA A 9 12.27 -1.22 16.05
C ALA A 9 11.27 -1.40 14.90
N THR A 10 10.92 -2.65 14.57
CA THR A 10 9.94 -2.98 13.51
C THR A 10 8.55 -2.47 13.87
N ILE A 11 8.12 -2.59 15.13
CA ILE A 11 6.82 -2.07 15.60
C ILE A 11 6.80 -0.54 15.59
N GLY A 12 7.91 0.12 15.90
CA GLY A 12 8.05 1.58 15.85
C GLY A 12 7.97 2.14 14.41
N GLU A 13 8.67 1.52 13.47
CA GLU A 13 8.66 1.92 12.05
C GLU A 13 7.28 1.67 11.40
N GLU A 14 6.67 0.52 11.67
CA GLU A 14 5.35 0.16 11.13
C GLU A 14 4.25 1.10 11.67
N ARG A 15 4.30 1.45 12.97
CA ARG A 15 3.42 2.46 13.58
C ARG A 15 3.62 3.86 12.99
N HIS A 16 4.86 4.24 12.68
CA HIS A 16 5.18 5.55 12.12
C HIS A 16 4.77 5.66 10.64
N LEU A 17 4.88 4.57 9.87
CA LEU A 17 4.37 4.47 8.49
C LEU A 17 2.84 4.54 8.43
N VAL A 18 2.14 3.85 9.32
CA VAL A 18 0.67 3.92 9.43
C VAL A 18 0.20 5.32 9.86
N MET A 19 0.96 6.03 10.71
CA MET A 19 0.68 7.43 11.07
C MET A 19 0.91 8.42 9.92
N ARG A 20 1.70 8.08 8.90
CA ARG A 20 2.01 8.95 7.76
C ARG A 20 1.00 8.89 6.60
N MET A 21 0.03 7.98 6.63
CA MET A 21 -1.01 7.90 5.58
C MET A 21 -2.13 8.91 5.81
N SER A 22 -2.70 9.42 4.72
CA SER A 22 -3.89 10.27 4.72
C SER A 22 -5.12 9.56 5.30
N GLN A 23 -6.16 10.31 5.67
CA GLN A 23 -7.43 9.73 6.13
C GLN A 23 -8.12 8.88 5.05
N LEU A 24 -8.04 9.30 3.79
CA LEU A 24 -8.55 8.53 2.65
C LEU A 24 -7.75 7.24 2.45
N GLY A 25 -6.42 7.32 2.49
CA GLY A 25 -5.55 6.14 2.41
C GLY A 25 -5.84 5.10 3.50
N ARG A 26 -6.01 5.56 4.75
CA ARG A 26 -6.40 4.68 5.88
C ARG A 26 -7.76 4.02 5.67
N SER A 27 -8.72 4.75 5.10
CA SER A 27 -10.06 4.22 4.78
C SER A 27 -10.01 3.13 3.71
N THR A 28 -9.21 3.35 2.66
CA THR A 28 -8.96 2.36 1.60
C THR A 28 -8.25 1.13 2.16
N LEU A 29 -7.21 1.32 2.99
CA LEU A 29 -6.49 0.23 3.63
C LEU A 29 -7.42 -0.66 4.45
N ALA A 30 -8.31 -0.07 5.25
CA ALA A 30 -9.30 -0.82 6.02
C ALA A 30 -10.21 -1.68 5.12
N ARG A 31 -10.59 -1.17 3.94
CA ARG A 31 -11.38 -1.92 2.96
C ARG A 31 -10.59 -3.08 2.33
N VAL A 32 -9.34 -2.85 1.92
CA VAL A 32 -8.45 -3.87 1.36
C VAL A 32 -8.17 -4.98 2.38
N GLN A 33 -7.86 -4.62 3.63
CA GLN A 33 -7.58 -5.59 4.68
C GLN A 33 -8.79 -6.46 5.01
N ARG A 34 -10.01 -5.90 5.04
CA ARG A 34 -11.24 -6.70 5.23
C ARG A 34 -11.39 -7.79 4.18
N ARG A 35 -11.06 -7.49 2.91
CA ARG A 35 -11.08 -8.49 1.82
C ARG A 35 -9.93 -9.50 1.91
N SER A 36 -8.76 -9.09 2.40
CA SER A 36 -7.53 -9.89 2.43
C SER A 36 -7.47 -10.93 3.57
N ARG A 37 -8.22 -10.74 4.67
CA ARG A 37 -8.20 -11.63 5.86
C ARG A 37 -8.51 -13.12 5.55
N SER A 38 -9.10 -13.44 4.41
CA SER A 38 -9.36 -14.82 3.98
C SER A 38 -8.17 -15.51 3.28
N ARG A 39 -7.10 -14.79 2.88
CA ARG A 39 -6.10 -15.29 1.91
C ARG A 39 -4.63 -15.17 2.33
N ARG A 40 -4.33 -14.72 3.55
CA ARG A 40 -2.94 -14.45 3.93
C ARG A 40 -2.20 -15.73 4.31
N SER A 41 -1.24 -16.13 3.46
CA SER A 41 -0.13 -16.98 3.90
C SER A 41 0.84 -16.13 4.72
N SER A 42 1.38 -16.67 5.80
CA SER A 42 2.24 -15.97 6.78
C SER A 42 3.63 -15.56 6.27
N ARG A 43 3.88 -15.57 4.95
CA ARG A 43 5.24 -15.65 4.38
C ARG A 43 5.69 -14.38 3.64
N SER A 44 4.95 -13.27 3.71
CA SER A 44 5.33 -12.01 3.06
C SER A 44 5.07 -10.80 3.97
N GLU A 45 6.08 -9.95 4.13
CA GLU A 45 5.94 -8.64 4.77
C GLU A 45 5.30 -7.65 3.79
N SER A 46 4.37 -6.82 4.26
CA SER A 46 3.62 -5.88 3.40
C SER A 46 3.57 -4.51 4.04
N VAL A 47 4.03 -3.49 3.32
CA VAL A 47 3.96 -2.08 3.74
C VAL A 47 2.97 -1.36 2.86
N PHE A 48 2.10 -0.54 3.45
CA PHE A 48 1.11 0.25 2.72
C PHE A 48 1.48 1.74 2.76
N GLN A 49 1.39 2.40 1.62
CA GLN A 49 1.68 3.83 1.45
C GLN A 49 0.63 4.49 0.55
N ASP A 50 0.56 5.82 0.55
CA ASP A 50 -0.32 6.60 -0.31
C ASP A 50 0.40 7.82 -0.90
N ASN A 51 -0.35 8.74 -1.49
CA ASN A 51 0.16 9.91 -2.20
C ASN A 51 0.90 10.93 -1.33
N LEU A 52 0.92 10.77 0.01
CA LEU A 52 1.75 11.60 0.88
C LEU A 52 3.24 11.20 0.82
N PHE A 53 3.55 9.99 0.35
CA PHE A 53 4.92 9.56 0.14
C PHE A 53 5.49 10.09 -1.19
N PRO A 54 6.71 10.65 -1.22
CA PRO A 54 7.30 11.22 -2.43
C PRO A 54 7.28 10.30 -3.65
N ALA A 55 7.58 9.00 -3.48
CA ALA A 55 7.58 8.00 -4.55
C ALA A 55 6.18 7.74 -5.16
N TYR A 56 5.13 8.13 -4.45
CA TYR A 56 3.74 7.83 -4.76
C TYR A 56 2.88 9.08 -4.92
N ARG A 57 3.48 10.27 -4.98
CA ARG A 57 2.77 11.55 -5.20
C ARG A 57 1.95 11.61 -6.49
N TRP A 58 2.28 10.77 -7.46
CA TRP A 58 1.51 10.65 -8.70
C TRP A 58 0.16 9.94 -8.51
N LEU A 59 -0.06 9.24 -7.38
CA LEU A 59 -1.35 8.63 -7.05
C LEU A 59 -2.39 9.70 -6.67
N LEU A 60 -3.62 9.50 -7.14
CA LEU A 60 -4.75 10.31 -6.70
C LEU A 60 -5.07 10.07 -5.21
N PRO A 61 -5.60 11.06 -4.48
CA PRO A 61 -6.02 10.89 -3.10
C PRO A 61 -6.94 9.67 -2.90
N GLY A 62 -6.68 8.89 -1.86
CA GLY A 62 -7.43 7.68 -1.54
C GLY A 62 -6.98 6.42 -2.28
N TRP A 63 -6.13 6.54 -3.30
CA TRP A 63 -5.39 5.39 -3.82
C TRP A 63 -4.24 5.05 -2.87
N ILE A 64 -3.94 3.76 -2.77
CA ILE A 64 -2.82 3.26 -1.95
C ILE A 64 -1.97 2.27 -2.75
N VAL A 65 -0.75 2.05 -2.29
CA VAL A 65 0.16 1.00 -2.77
C VAL A 65 0.51 0.08 -1.63
N GLU A 66 0.56 -1.21 -1.92
CA GLU A 66 1.14 -2.26 -1.09
C GLU A 66 2.47 -2.70 -1.69
N GLU A 67 3.54 -2.52 -0.94
CA GLU A 67 4.85 -3.10 -1.23
C GLU A 67 4.98 -4.42 -0.50
N ARG A 68 4.88 -5.54 -1.23
CA ARG A 68 5.09 -6.88 -0.68
C ARG A 68 6.54 -7.29 -0.86
N ARG A 69 7.23 -7.53 0.25
CA ARG A 69 8.59 -8.07 0.25
C ARG A 69 8.53 -9.59 0.41
N MET A 70 9.00 -10.30 -0.60
CA MET A 70 9.15 -11.74 -0.55
C MET A 70 10.45 -12.11 0.17
N ASN A 71 10.53 -13.32 0.72
CA ASN A 71 11.76 -13.88 1.31
C ASN A 71 12.95 -13.91 0.34
N THR A 72 12.69 -13.85 -0.97
CA THR A 72 13.71 -13.74 -2.02
C THR A 72 14.31 -12.35 -2.14
N GLY A 73 13.82 -11.36 -1.37
CA GLY A 73 14.19 -9.95 -1.47
C GLY A 73 13.44 -9.19 -2.58
N ARG A 74 12.73 -9.89 -3.47
CA ARG A 74 11.90 -9.27 -4.51
C ARG A 74 10.76 -8.48 -3.87
N ILE A 75 10.57 -7.24 -4.34
CA ILE A 75 9.48 -6.36 -3.93
C ILE A 75 8.46 -6.31 -5.07
N TYR A 76 7.23 -6.68 -4.76
CA TYR A 76 6.09 -6.54 -5.66
C TYR A 76 5.23 -5.37 -5.21
N LYS A 77 4.75 -4.57 -6.16
CA LYS A 77 3.86 -3.43 -5.89
C LYS A 77 2.46 -3.75 -6.38
N TYR A 78 1.48 -3.55 -5.51
CA TYR A 78 0.07 -3.65 -5.85
C TYR A 78 -0.61 -2.33 -5.52
N PHE A 79 -1.34 -1.77 -6.47
CA PHE A 79 -2.06 -0.52 -6.29
C PHE A 79 -3.53 -0.83 -6.03
N TYR A 80 -4.17 -0.01 -5.20
CA TYR A 80 -5.58 -0.16 -4.90
C TYR A 80 -6.31 1.16 -5.03
N ASP A 81 -7.47 1.10 -5.69
CA ASP A 81 -8.40 2.23 -5.73
C ASP A 81 -9.18 2.35 -4.41
N PRO A 82 -9.91 3.45 -4.18
CA PRO A 82 -10.72 3.62 -2.98
C PRO A 82 -11.80 2.55 -2.78
N ALA A 83 -12.26 1.90 -3.86
CA ALA A 83 -13.20 0.78 -3.80
C ALA A 83 -12.52 -0.56 -3.45
N GLY A 84 -11.18 -0.58 -3.36
CA GLY A 84 -10.36 -1.74 -3.04
C GLY A 84 -10.14 -2.68 -4.21
N ASN A 85 -10.32 -2.24 -5.45
CA ASN A 85 -9.90 -3.00 -6.63
C ASN A 85 -8.39 -2.91 -6.78
N MET A 86 -7.76 -4.01 -7.20
CA MET A 86 -6.31 -4.14 -7.25
C MET A 86 -5.79 -4.00 -8.69
N TYR A 87 -4.63 -3.37 -8.82
CA TYR A 87 -3.90 -3.15 -10.07
C TYR A 87 -2.43 -3.50 -9.88
N TYR A 88 -1.79 -4.06 -10.91
CA TYR A 88 -0.43 -4.62 -10.83
C TYR A 88 0.65 -3.68 -11.34
N SER A 89 0.26 -2.60 -12.03
CA SER A 89 1.22 -1.67 -12.63
C SER A 89 0.70 -0.24 -12.64
N ARG A 90 1.63 0.71 -12.76
CA ARG A 90 1.29 2.13 -12.98
C ARG A 90 0.45 2.33 -14.24
N ALA A 91 0.74 1.60 -15.33
CA ALA A 91 -0.03 1.69 -16.56
C ALA A 91 -1.49 1.29 -16.36
N GLU A 92 -1.76 0.22 -15.60
CA GLU A 92 -3.13 -0.19 -15.29
C GLU A 92 -3.88 0.86 -14.45
N VAL A 93 -3.19 1.51 -13.51
CA VAL A 93 -3.75 2.62 -12.71
C VAL A 93 -4.13 3.79 -13.61
N LEU A 94 -3.21 4.23 -14.48
CA LEU A 94 -3.47 5.33 -15.41
C LEU A 94 -4.63 5.01 -16.36
N ASN A 95 -4.67 3.78 -16.90
CA ASN A 95 -5.76 3.33 -17.76
C ASN A 95 -7.11 3.30 -17.00
N ALA A 96 -7.10 2.99 -15.70
CA ALA A 96 -8.31 3.03 -14.88
C ALA A 96 -8.81 4.48 -14.69
N TRP A 97 -7.91 5.44 -14.53
CA TRP A 97 -8.26 6.85 -14.43
C TRP A 97 -8.83 7.38 -15.73
N GLU A 98 -8.21 7.05 -16.86
CA GLU A 98 -8.70 7.41 -18.19
C GLU A 98 -10.12 6.88 -18.44
N ARG A 99 -10.39 5.61 -18.11
CA ARG A 99 -11.75 5.04 -18.22
C ARG A 99 -12.79 5.71 -17.33
N LEU A 100 -12.35 6.33 -16.23
CA LEU A 100 -13.21 7.08 -15.32
C LEU A 100 -13.31 8.58 -15.69
N GLY A 101 -12.69 9.00 -16.79
CA GLY A 101 -12.67 10.40 -17.24
C GLY A 101 -11.79 11.31 -16.39
N MET A 102 -10.86 10.76 -15.61
CA MET A 102 -9.93 11.54 -14.81
C MET A 102 -8.68 11.88 -15.63
N ILE A 103 -8.45 13.17 -15.85
CA ILE A 103 -7.24 13.69 -16.52
C ILE A 103 -6.23 14.05 -15.43
N VAL A 104 -5.02 13.48 -15.52
CA VAL A 104 -3.90 13.87 -14.66
C VAL A 104 -2.99 14.79 -15.46
N ILE A 105 -2.96 16.06 -15.07
CA ILE A 105 -2.04 17.06 -15.64
C ILE A 105 -0.77 17.03 -14.77
N PRO A 106 0.40 16.69 -15.34
CA PRO A 106 1.66 16.64 -14.61
C PRO A 106 2.15 18.02 -14.17
#